data_AF-A0A0C2MRL5-F1
#
_entry.id   AF-A0A0C2MRL5-F1
#
_cell.length_a   1.000
_cell.length_b   1.000
_cell.length_c   1.000
_cell.angle_alpha   90.00
_cell.angle_beta   90.00
_cell.angle_gamma   90.00
#
_symmetry.space_group_name_H-M   'P 1'
#
loop_
_entity.id
_entity.type
_entity.pdbx_description
1 polymer ?
#
loop_
_entity_poly.entity_id
_entity_poly.type
_entity_poly.pdbx_seq_one_letter_code
_entity_poly.pdbx_strand_id
1 'polypeptide(L)'
;MDEPKKSYKFPESLTPHHWFDCTTVWQVRAADISLSPIHRAAFGKLEPDKGISLRFPRFERARDDKRPEQATDIYQVMEMYRAQQKNAPDSQIPSEASDEG
;
A
#
# COMPACT_ATOMS: atom_id res chain seq x y z
N MET A 1 -21.59 -6.56 -0.69
CA MET A 1 -22.23 -5.47 0.08
C MET A 1 -22.27 -4.24 -0.80
N ASP A 2 -23.30 -3.42 -0.67
CA ASP A 2 -23.48 -2.24 -1.52
C ASP A 2 -22.78 -0.99 -0.94
N GLU A 3 -22.48 -0.98 0.36
CA GLU A 3 -21.83 0.15 1.07
C GLU A 3 -20.61 -0.29 1.88
N PRO A 4 -19.61 0.61 2.07
CA PRO A 4 -18.44 0.34 2.90
C PRO A 4 -18.75 0.34 4.39
N LYS A 5 -18.01 -0.45 5.15
CA LYS A 5 -17.99 -0.31 6.62
C LYS A 5 -17.36 1.03 7.01
N LYS A 6 -17.89 1.66 8.07
CA LYS A 6 -17.37 2.93 8.64
C LYS A 6 -15.88 2.89 9.00
N SER A 7 -15.35 1.70 9.29
CA SER A 7 -13.94 1.49 9.62
C SER A 7 -13.01 1.52 8.40
N TYR A 8 -13.52 1.41 7.18
CA TYR A 8 -12.69 1.38 5.98
C TYR A 8 -12.14 2.77 5.65
N LYS A 9 -10.85 2.82 5.33
CA LYS A 9 -10.13 4.03 4.97
C LYS A 9 -9.61 3.88 3.54
N PHE A 10 -10.23 4.62 2.62
CA PHE A 10 -9.92 4.58 1.19
C PHE A 10 -10.09 5.99 0.60
N PRO A 11 -9.35 6.36 -0.44
CA PRO A 11 -9.63 7.58 -1.19
C PRO A 11 -10.86 7.35 -2.09
N GLU A 12 -11.57 8.43 -2.42
CA GLU A 12 -12.71 8.36 -3.35
C GLU A 12 -12.28 7.84 -4.75
N SER A 13 -11.06 8.15 -5.17
CA SER A 13 -10.47 7.66 -6.43
C SER A 13 -10.22 6.16 -6.49
N LEU A 14 -10.28 5.44 -5.36
CA LEU A 14 -10.16 3.97 -5.30
C LEU A 14 -11.45 3.33 -4.77
N THR A 15 -12.60 3.98 -4.99
CA THR A 15 -13.90 3.41 -4.63
C THR A 15 -14.17 2.13 -5.45
N PRO A 16 -14.32 0.96 -4.81
CA PRO A 16 -14.65 -0.27 -5.49
C PRO A 16 -16.13 -0.32 -5.90
N HIS A 17 -16.44 -1.06 -6.97
CA HIS A 17 -17.81 -1.35 -7.37
C HIS A 17 -18.56 -2.23 -6.37
N HIS A 18 -17.83 -3.09 -5.64
CA HIS A 18 -18.40 -4.00 -4.67
C HIS A 18 -17.57 -4.00 -3.39
N TRP A 19 -18.25 -3.89 -2.26
CA TRP A 19 -17.64 -3.97 -0.94
C TRP A 19 -17.65 -5.40 -0.41
N PHE A 20 -16.52 -5.81 0.15
CA PHE A 20 -16.32 -7.11 0.76
C PHE A 20 -15.95 -6.95 2.23
N ASP A 21 -16.33 -7.95 3.04
CA ASP A 21 -15.84 -8.06 4.41
C ASP A 21 -14.35 -8.45 4.43
N CYS A 22 -13.62 -7.90 5.40
CA CYS A 22 -12.25 -8.33 5.72
C CYS A 22 -12.30 -9.76 6.28
N THR A 23 -12.21 -10.76 5.42
CA THR A 23 -12.29 -12.18 5.78
C THR A 23 -11.15 -13.00 5.20
N THR A 24 -10.68 -12.61 4.01
CA THR A 24 -9.68 -13.36 3.26
C THR A 24 -8.34 -12.62 3.27
N VAL A 25 -7.26 -13.37 3.48
CA VAL A 25 -5.89 -12.85 3.38
C VAL A 25 -5.24 -13.40 2.11
N TRP A 26 -4.63 -12.53 1.33
CA TRP A 26 -3.88 -12.91 0.13
C TRP A 26 -2.39 -12.65 0.31
N GLN A 27 -1.59 -13.58 -0.21
CA GLN A 27 -0.16 -13.36 -0.40
C GLN A 27 0.05 -12.66 -1.74
N VAL A 28 0.70 -11.51 -1.69
CA VAL A 28 1.02 -10.68 -2.84
C VAL A 28 2.54 -10.50 -2.90
N ARG A 29 3.13 -10.68 -4.07
CA ARG A 29 4.52 -10.33 -4.37
C ARG A 29 4.56 -8.97 -5.08
N ALA A 30 5.58 -8.18 -4.82
CA ALA A 30 5.81 -6.89 -5.49
C ALA A 30 7.29 -6.76 -5.85
N ALA A 31 7.60 -5.87 -6.78
CA ALA A 31 8.99 -5.55 -7.14
C ALA A 31 9.61 -4.62 -6.09
N ASP A 32 8.89 -3.54 -5.77
CA ASP A 32 9.32 -2.50 -4.83
C ASP A 32 8.13 -2.00 -4.01
N ILE A 33 8.44 -1.29 -2.92
CA ILE A 33 7.53 -0.50 -2.09
C ILE A 33 7.82 0.98 -2.32
N SER A 34 6.78 1.78 -2.55
CA SER A 34 6.91 3.22 -2.82
C SER A 34 5.92 4.07 -2.04
N LEU A 35 6.25 5.35 -1.88
CA LEU A 35 5.30 6.33 -1.36
C LEU A 35 4.25 6.67 -2.42
N SER A 36 3.01 6.82 -1.98
CA SER A 36 1.88 7.05 -2.87
C SER A 36 0.93 8.11 -2.31
N PRO A 37 0.49 9.08 -3.12
CA PRO A 37 -0.46 10.11 -2.69
C PRO A 37 -1.89 9.57 -2.50
N ILE A 38 -2.23 8.46 -3.16
CA ILE A 38 -3.60 7.90 -3.16
C ILE A 38 -3.78 6.75 -2.15
N HIS A 39 -2.75 5.95 -1.88
CA HIS A 39 -2.88 4.82 -0.96
C HIS A 39 -2.88 5.27 0.50
N ARG A 40 -3.60 4.54 1.37
CA ARG A 40 -3.81 4.92 2.78
C ARG A 40 -3.02 4.09 3.78
N ALA A 41 -2.32 3.05 3.33
CA ALA A 41 -1.42 2.28 4.20
C ALA A 41 -0.32 3.21 4.74
N ALA A 42 -0.14 3.25 6.07
CA ALA A 42 0.82 4.13 6.74
C ALA A 42 0.75 5.62 6.35
N PHE A 43 -0.44 6.12 5.96
CA PHE A 43 -0.63 7.51 5.55
C PHE A 43 -0.19 8.50 6.62
N GLY A 44 0.61 9.51 6.25
CA GLY A 44 1.10 10.54 7.18
C GLY A 44 2.19 10.08 8.13
N LYS A 45 2.64 8.81 8.05
CA LYS A 45 3.66 8.25 8.96
C LYS A 45 5.09 8.41 8.47
N LEU A 46 5.28 8.49 7.15
CA LEU A 46 6.59 8.68 6.51
C LEU A 46 6.69 10.07 5.87
N GLU A 47 5.65 10.46 5.13
CA GLU A 47 5.48 11.83 4.60
C GLU A 47 4.04 12.29 4.91
N PRO A 48 3.82 13.59 5.21
CA PRO A 48 2.53 14.10 5.70
C PRO A 48 1.31 13.73 4.84
N ASP A 49 1.47 13.71 3.51
CA ASP A 49 0.36 13.53 2.56
C ASP A 49 0.49 12.27 1.69
N LYS A 50 1.32 11.31 2.10
CA LYS A 50 1.51 10.06 1.36
C LYS A 50 1.32 8.84 2.26
N GLY A 51 0.74 7.81 1.69
CA GLY A 51 0.81 6.44 2.21
C GLY A 51 1.82 5.61 1.44
N ILE A 52 1.71 4.30 1.57
CA ILE A 52 2.58 3.32 0.92
C ILE A 52 1.77 2.51 -0.09
N SER A 53 2.40 2.23 -1.24
CA SER A 53 1.89 1.33 -2.27
C SER A 53 2.94 0.29 -2.67
N LEU A 54 2.49 -0.72 -3.40
CA LEU A 54 3.32 -1.78 -3.97
C LEU A 54 3.48 -1.54 -5.47
N ARG A 55 4.71 -1.63 -5.98
CA ARG A 55 5.00 -1.56 -7.42
C ARG A 55 4.91 -2.96 -8.04
N PHE A 56 4.13 -3.06 -9.10
CA PHE A 56 3.84 -4.31 -9.82
C PHE A 56 3.35 -5.44 -8.89
N PRO A 57 2.27 -5.23 -8.12
CA PRO A 57 1.73 -6.27 -7.25
C PRO A 57 1.20 -7.44 -8.07
N ARG A 58 1.60 -8.66 -7.69
CA ARG A 58 1.18 -9.92 -8.29
C ARG A 58 0.57 -10.79 -7.20
N PHE A 59 -0.65 -11.23 -7.42
CA PHE A 59 -1.28 -12.23 -6.57
C PHE A 59 -0.50 -13.55 -6.67
N GLU A 60 -0.17 -14.14 -5.52
CA GLU A 60 0.51 -15.44 -5.47
C GLU A 60 -0.48 -16.53 -5.07
N ARG A 61 -1.16 -16.36 -3.92
CA ARG A 61 -2.11 -17.35 -3.40
C ARG A 61 -3.01 -16.78 -2.29
N ALA A 62 -4.11 -17.46 -2.02
CA ALA A 62 -4.87 -17.27 -0.78
C ALA A 62 -4.13 -17.85 0.44
N ARG A 63 -4.38 -17.26 1.61
CA ARG A 63 -3.85 -17.65 2.91
C ARG A 63 -4.99 -18.09 3.82
N ASP A 64 -5.53 -19.27 3.56
CA ASP A 64 -6.61 -19.84 4.37
C ASP A 64 -6.15 -20.18 5.80
N ASP A 65 -4.82 -20.21 6.00
CA ASP A 65 -4.16 -20.36 7.30
C ASP A 65 -4.03 -19.05 8.10
N LYS A 66 -4.50 -17.92 7.56
CA LYS A 66 -4.40 -16.60 8.20
C LYS A 66 -5.74 -15.91 8.34
N ARG A 67 -5.95 -15.30 9.51
CA ARG A 67 -7.02 -14.34 9.76
C ARG A 67 -6.60 -12.92 9.35
N PRO A 68 -7.55 -12.01 9.05
CA PRO A 68 -7.26 -10.61 8.72
C PRO A 68 -6.34 -9.90 9.73
N GLU A 69 -6.46 -10.19 11.03
CA GLU A 69 -5.63 -9.59 12.08
C GLU A 69 -4.17 -10.08 12.05
N GLN A 70 -3.89 -11.14 11.29
CA GLN A 70 -2.55 -11.72 11.06
C GLN A 70 -1.99 -11.36 9.67
N ALA A 71 -2.69 -10.50 8.93
CA ALA A 71 -2.17 -9.88 7.72
C ALA A 71 -0.98 -8.97 8.06
N THR A 72 -0.19 -8.62 7.05
CA THR A 72 0.95 -7.72 7.22
C THR A 72 0.48 -6.39 7.78
N ASP A 73 1.03 -5.99 8.92
CA ASP A 73 0.65 -4.74 9.58
C ASP A 73 1.40 -3.53 8.99
N ILE A 74 0.94 -2.33 9.37
CA ILE A 74 1.51 -1.08 8.87
C ILE A 74 2.97 -0.85 9.29
N TYR A 75 3.39 -1.37 10.45
CA TYR A 75 4.77 -1.24 10.93
C TYR A 75 5.72 -2.12 10.12
N GLN A 76 5.29 -3.35 9.82
CA GLN A 76 6.02 -4.28 8.93
C GLN A 76 6.18 -3.68 7.53
N VAL A 77 5.13 -3.09 6.96
CA VAL A 77 5.23 -2.43 5.63
C VAL A 77 6.20 -1.25 5.67
N MET A 78 6.18 -0.42 6.72
CA MET A 78 7.13 0.69 6.89
C MET A 78 8.57 0.21 7.05
N GLU A 79 8.78 -0.90 7.78
CA GLU A 79 10.10 -1.51 7.94
C GLU A 79 10.63 -2.01 6.60
N MET A 80 9.81 -2.72 5.82
CA MET A 80 10.17 -3.18 4.47
C MET A 80 10.54 -2.01 3.56
N TYR A 81 9.77 -0.91 3.59
CA TYR A 81 10.09 0.31 2.84
C TYR A 81 11.47 0.86 3.23
N ARG A 82 11.74 1.02 4.53
CA ARG A 82 13.04 1.54 5.01
C ARG A 82 14.20 0.60 4.66
N ALA A 83 13.99 -0.71 4.74
CA ALA A 83 15.00 -1.70 4.38
C ALA A 83 15.34 -1.64 2.89
N GLN A 84 14.34 -1.44 2.01
CA GLN A 84 14.57 -1.24 0.58
C GLN A 84 15.44 0.00 0.32
N GLN A 85 15.16 1.13 0.98
CA GLN A 85 15.95 2.36 0.80
C GLN A 85 17.42 2.20 1.18
N LYS A 86 17.72 1.40 2.21
CA LYS A 86 19.11 1.11 2.62
C LYS A 86 19.88 0.28 1.59
N ASN A 87 19.17 -0.52 0.79
CA ASN A 87 19.76 -1.46 -0.16
C ASN A 87 19.68 -0.97 -1.61
N ALA A 88 18.96 0.13 -1.87
CA ALA A 88 18.92 0.75 -3.19
C ALA A 88 20.32 1.34 -3.48
N PRO A 89 20.99 0.95 -4.57
CA PRO A 89 22.18 1.68 -5.02
C PRO A 89 21.75 3.12 -5.28
N ASP A 90 22.51 4.08 -4.76
CA ASP A 90 22.24 5.52 -4.76
C ASP A 90 21.72 6.00 -6.11
N SER A 91 20.39 5.95 -6.28
CA SER A 91 19.70 6.29 -7.51
C SER A 91 18.82 7.45 -7.13
N GLN A 92 19.42 8.64 -7.22
CA GLN A 92 18.69 9.90 -7.31
C GLN A 92 17.56 9.71 -8.32
N ILE A 93 16.33 9.58 -7.84
CA ILE A 93 15.15 9.78 -8.67
C ILE A 93 15.06 11.29 -8.82
N PRO A 94 15.22 11.87 -10.03
CA PRO A 94 15.01 13.29 -10.22
C PRO A 94 13.57 13.60 -9.82
N SER A 95 13.39 14.59 -8.94
CA SER A 95 12.09 15.21 -8.71
C SER A 95 11.50 15.56 -10.06
N GLU A 96 10.31 15.00 -10.37
CA GLU A 96 9.53 15.36 -11.55
C GLU A 96 9.56 16.88 -11.72
N ALA A 97 10.13 17.29 -12.84
CA ALA A 97 10.25 18.66 -13.24
C ALA A 97 8.87 19.31 -13.23
N SER A 98 8.82 20.49 -12.64
CA SER A 98 7.81 21.49 -12.88
C SER A 98 7.57 21.61 -14.38
N ASP A 99 6.40 21.18 -14.84
CA ASP A 99 5.88 21.51 -16.16
C ASP A 99 5.32 22.95 -16.04
N GLU A 100 6.10 23.92 -16.53
CA GLU A 100 5.66 25.29 -16.74
C GLU A 100 4.96 25.42 -18.10
N GLY A 101 3.82 26.11 -18.12
CA GLY A 101 3.11 26.55 -19.32
C GLY A 101 1.96 27.48 -18.97
#